data_AF-A0A5J9WP32-F1
#
_entry.id   AF-A0A5J9WP32-F1
#
_cell.length_a   1.000
_cell.length_b   1.000
_cell.length_c   1.000
_cell.angle_alpha   90.00
_cell.angle_beta   90.00
_cell.angle_gamma   90.00
#
_symmetry.space_group_name_H-M   'P 1'
#
loop_
_entity.id
_entity.type
_entity.pdbx_description
1 polymer ?
#
loop_
_entity_poly.entity_id
_entity_poly.type
_entity_poly.pdbx_seq_one_letter_code
_entity_poly.pdbx_strand_id
1 'polypeptide(L)'
;MAPSTSTEFKFLVCLAAASGLFTVIHGQLDSRPGRALMLFLLRSDFISIDCGIGANQSYTSDFSPRLRYVSDAGFTDAGLTARVKPPYEQYDDPNFGARFRTVRYFPEATAGERSCYTLWSVTPGGKYLVRASFYYGNYDGLNRPPAFDLYIGVNQWATVNITAADYRYILEAVAVLPANFLQVSDVT
;
A
#
# COMPACT_ATOMS: atom_id res chain seq x y z
N MET A 1 -31.75 5.13 24.34
CA MET A 1 -30.48 4.40 24.53
C MET A 1 -29.70 4.55 23.23
N ALA A 2 -28.48 5.04 23.31
CA ALA A 2 -27.73 5.65 22.21
C ALA A 2 -27.44 4.68 21.04
N PRO A 3 -27.37 5.17 19.78
CA PRO A 3 -26.97 4.36 18.64
C PRO A 3 -25.50 3.96 18.80
N SER A 4 -25.19 2.70 18.52
CA SER A 4 -23.83 2.14 18.56
C SER A 4 -22.94 2.90 17.59
N THR A 5 -21.92 3.58 18.12
CA THR A 5 -20.90 4.26 17.35
C THR A 5 -19.97 3.22 16.72
N SER A 6 -20.10 3.01 15.41
CA SER A 6 -19.20 2.18 14.60
C SER A 6 -17.80 2.78 14.64
N THR A 7 -16.86 2.07 15.25
CA THR A 7 -15.46 2.50 15.33
C THR A 7 -14.72 1.91 14.13
N GLU A 8 -14.50 2.69 13.09
CA GLU A 8 -13.84 2.26 11.85
C GLU A 8 -12.41 2.81 11.79
N PHE A 9 -11.41 1.92 11.77
CA PHE A 9 -9.96 2.22 11.83
C PHE A 9 -9.24 1.89 10.52
N LYS A 10 -9.02 2.86 9.66
CA LYS A 10 -8.63 2.67 8.25
C LYS A 10 -7.16 2.22 8.06
N PHE A 11 -6.84 1.47 7.00
CA PHE A 11 -5.48 1.02 6.63
C PHE A 11 -5.17 1.35 5.16
N LEU A 12 -3.89 1.57 4.79
CA LEU A 12 -3.52 1.69 3.36
C LEU A 12 -2.24 0.91 2.93
N VAL A 13 -2.45 0.07 1.89
CA VAL A 13 -1.73 -0.30 0.63
C VAL A 13 -0.21 -0.17 0.40
N CYS A 14 0.42 -1.34 0.18
CA CYS A 14 1.62 -1.51 -0.65
C CYS A 14 1.33 -1.38 -2.15
N LEU A 15 1.53 -0.21 -2.75
CA LEU A 15 1.23 -0.01 -4.17
C LEU A 15 2.34 -0.51 -5.09
N ALA A 16 2.04 -1.53 -5.91
CA ALA A 16 2.76 -1.87 -7.12
C ALA A 16 2.18 -1.07 -8.30
N ALA A 17 3.00 -0.66 -9.26
CA ALA A 17 2.55 -0.06 -10.52
C ALA A 17 3.57 -0.42 -11.60
N ALA A 18 3.19 -1.26 -12.57
CA ALA A 18 4.02 -1.59 -13.73
C ALA A 18 3.29 -1.20 -15.02
N SER A 19 3.95 -0.43 -15.88
CA SER A 19 3.49 -0.16 -17.25
C SER A 19 4.04 -1.23 -18.19
N GLY A 20 3.16 -2.02 -18.79
CA GLY A 20 3.52 -2.93 -19.89
C GLY A 20 2.52 -4.05 -20.07
N LEU A 21 2.17 -4.33 -21.33
CA LEU A 21 1.28 -5.39 -21.81
C LEU A 21 1.24 -6.63 -20.91
N PHE A 22 0.05 -7.18 -20.70
CA PHE A 22 -0.17 -8.50 -20.11
C PHE A 22 0.82 -9.54 -20.68
N THR A 23 1.89 -9.78 -19.93
CA THR A 23 2.72 -10.97 -20.00
C THR A 23 3.37 -11.06 -18.63
N VAL A 24 2.90 -11.98 -17.79
CA VAL A 24 3.73 -12.48 -16.70
C VAL A 24 4.87 -13.25 -17.35
N ILE A 25 5.94 -12.58 -17.78
CA ILE A 25 7.17 -13.22 -18.22
C ILE A 25 8.35 -12.31 -17.87
N HIS A 26 9.30 -12.86 -17.12
CA HIS A 26 10.69 -12.43 -17.05
C HIS A 26 11.20 -11.93 -18.43
N GLY A 27 11.65 -10.68 -18.55
CA GLY A 27 12.18 -10.23 -19.85
C GLY A 27 12.68 -8.79 -19.90
N GLN A 28 13.99 -8.65 -19.75
CA GLN A 28 14.84 -7.48 -19.98
C GLN A 28 14.60 -6.85 -21.38
N LEU A 29 14.69 -5.52 -21.51
CA LEU A 29 14.98 -4.87 -22.80
C LEU A 29 15.90 -3.65 -22.62
N ASP A 30 16.62 -3.37 -23.72
CA ASP A 30 18.01 -2.95 -23.75
C ASP A 30 18.25 -1.43 -23.77
N SER A 31 19.50 -1.06 -23.50
CA SER A 31 19.99 0.28 -23.11
C SER A 31 20.32 1.19 -24.29
N ARG A 32 20.04 2.51 -24.19
CA ARG A 32 20.80 3.57 -24.90
C ARG A 32 21.08 4.79 -24.01
N PRO A 33 22.23 5.48 -24.17
CA PRO A 33 22.87 6.20 -23.08
C PRO A 33 22.64 7.71 -23.12
N GLY A 34 22.49 8.30 -21.94
CA GLY A 34 22.66 9.74 -21.75
C GLY A 34 21.72 10.38 -20.73
N ARG A 35 22.05 10.24 -19.43
CA ARG A 35 21.95 11.25 -18.35
C ARG A 35 21.94 10.58 -16.97
N ALA A 36 23.14 10.51 -16.40
CA ALA A 36 23.40 9.98 -15.07
C ALA A 36 23.00 11.00 -13.98
N LEU A 37 21.80 10.84 -13.44
CA LEU A 37 21.48 11.00 -12.00
C LEU A 37 20.27 10.12 -11.63
N MET A 38 20.11 9.00 -12.34
CA MET A 38 18.94 8.10 -12.26
C MET A 38 19.38 6.64 -12.47
N LEU A 39 20.64 6.31 -12.13
CA LEU A 39 21.26 5.03 -12.48
C LEU A 39 21.38 4.02 -11.32
N PHE A 40 20.67 4.21 -10.21
CA PHE A 40 20.71 3.27 -9.06
C PHE A 40 19.33 2.72 -8.62
N LEU A 41 18.30 2.83 -9.48
CA LEU A 41 17.08 2.02 -9.38
C LEU A 41 17.09 0.90 -10.44
N LEU A 42 18.24 0.27 -10.66
CA LEU A 42 18.29 -0.89 -11.54
C LEU A 42 17.48 -2.03 -10.88
N ARG A 43 16.30 -2.31 -11.47
CA ARG A 43 15.57 -3.60 -11.46
C ARG A 43 14.45 -3.79 -10.43
N SER A 44 13.58 -2.80 -10.24
CA SER A 44 12.22 -3.06 -9.75
C SER A 44 11.22 -2.39 -10.68
N ASP A 45 10.53 -3.17 -11.51
CA ASP A 45 9.43 -2.71 -12.39
C ASP A 45 8.18 -2.25 -11.59
N PHE A 46 8.28 -2.26 -10.25
CA PHE A 46 7.23 -1.91 -9.32
C PHE A 46 7.79 -0.91 -8.31
N ILE A 47 7.05 0.19 -8.11
CA ILE A 47 7.10 0.93 -6.84
C ILE A 47 6.55 -0.03 -5.77
N SER A 48 7.07 -0.04 -4.56
CA SER A 48 6.52 -0.86 -3.48
C SER A 48 6.70 -0.11 -2.19
N ILE A 49 5.58 0.16 -1.54
CA ILE A 49 5.51 1.08 -0.39
C ILE A 49 5.23 0.24 0.86
N ASP A 50 6.00 0.45 1.91
CA ASP A 50 5.72 -0.07 3.25
C ASP A 50 5.07 1.03 4.07
N CYS A 51 3.90 0.71 4.63
CA CYS A 51 3.02 1.69 5.22
C CYS A 51 3.26 1.76 6.72
N GLY A 52 3.75 2.91 7.16
CA GLY A 52 4.12 3.14 8.56
C GLY A 52 5.56 2.78 8.92
N ILE A 53 6.40 2.30 8.00
CA ILE A 53 7.84 2.21 8.22
C ILE A 53 8.45 3.62 8.36
N GLY A 54 9.56 3.75 9.11
CA GLY A 54 10.19 5.03 9.36
C GLY A 54 10.59 5.78 8.07
N ALA A 55 10.52 7.10 8.11
CA ALA A 55 10.93 7.94 6.98
C ALA A 55 12.36 7.62 6.53
N ASN A 56 12.60 7.66 5.21
CA ASN A 56 13.88 7.31 4.57
C ASN A 56 14.34 5.85 4.77
N GLN A 57 13.49 4.97 5.33
CA GLN A 57 13.78 3.54 5.41
C GLN A 57 13.38 2.83 4.12
N SER A 58 14.10 1.74 3.84
CA SER A 58 13.87 0.87 2.70
C SER A 58 14.52 -0.48 2.93
N TYR A 59 13.99 -1.52 2.32
CA TYR A 59 14.54 -2.86 2.40
C TYR A 59 14.17 -3.69 1.17
N THR A 60 14.91 -4.78 0.95
CA THR A 60 14.58 -5.76 -0.07
C THR A 60 13.68 -6.82 0.56
N SER A 61 12.60 -7.18 -0.14
CA SER A 61 11.63 -8.19 0.31
C SER A 61 12.30 -9.53 0.57
N ASP A 62 12.00 -10.14 1.71
CA ASP A 62 12.44 -11.49 2.07
C ASP A 62 11.91 -12.54 1.08
N PHE A 63 10.80 -12.25 0.38
CA PHE A 63 10.19 -13.15 -0.62
C PHE A 63 10.77 -13.04 -2.02
N SER A 64 11.35 -11.89 -2.35
CA SER A 64 11.76 -11.61 -3.72
C SER A 64 12.88 -10.58 -3.73
N PRO A 65 14.10 -10.97 -4.18
CA PRO A 65 15.24 -10.06 -4.22
C PRO A 65 15.06 -8.91 -5.23
N ARG A 66 14.04 -8.97 -6.08
CA ARG A 66 13.69 -7.93 -7.06
C ARG A 66 12.65 -6.93 -6.54
N LEU A 67 12.06 -7.19 -5.38
CA LEU A 67 11.03 -6.34 -4.80
C LEU A 67 11.64 -5.52 -3.66
N ARG A 68 11.79 -4.22 -3.89
CA ARG A 68 12.33 -3.28 -2.89
C ARG A 68 11.19 -2.43 -2.34
N TYR A 69 11.01 -2.49 -1.02
CA TYR A 69 10.07 -1.65 -0.30
C TYR A 69 10.74 -0.34 0.13
N VAL A 70 10.00 0.76 0.01
CA VAL A 70 10.36 2.10 0.48
C VAL A 70 9.31 2.62 1.44
N SER A 71 9.68 3.57 2.30
CA SER A 71 8.73 4.26 3.18
C SER A 71 7.58 4.92 2.41
N ASP A 72 6.40 4.92 3.02
CA ASP A 72 5.25 5.71 2.56
C ASP A 72 5.42 7.23 2.73
N ALA A 73 6.50 7.67 3.39
CA ALA A 73 6.88 9.07 3.46
C ALA A 73 7.05 9.65 2.05
N GLY A 74 6.34 10.76 1.77
CA GLY A 74 6.32 11.42 0.47
C GLY A 74 5.27 10.89 -0.50
N PHE A 75 4.54 9.82 -0.14
CA PHE A 75 3.37 9.35 -0.87
C PHE A 75 2.06 9.78 -0.21
N THR A 76 2.07 10.00 1.11
CA THR A 76 0.93 10.52 1.87
C THR A 76 1.42 11.47 2.96
N ASP A 77 0.58 12.44 3.31
CA ASP A 77 0.75 13.40 4.41
C ASP A 77 -0.27 13.16 5.54
N ALA A 78 -1.19 12.20 5.36
CA ALA A 78 -2.25 11.89 6.29
C ALA A 78 -1.94 10.66 7.16
N GLY A 79 -2.67 10.55 8.27
CA GLY A 79 -2.64 9.38 9.13
C GLY A 79 -1.45 9.29 10.08
N LEU A 80 -1.54 8.30 10.96
CA LEU A 80 -0.57 7.98 11.99
C LEU A 80 -0.01 6.59 11.73
N THR A 81 1.10 6.26 12.39
CA THR A 81 1.75 4.96 12.21
C THR A 81 1.80 4.19 13.52
N ALA A 82 1.72 2.87 13.43
CA ALA A 82 1.85 1.99 14.57
C ALA A 82 2.63 0.72 14.18
N ARG A 83 3.19 0.07 15.21
CA ARG A 83 3.77 -1.28 15.07
C ARG A 83 2.75 -2.30 15.53
N VAL A 84 2.65 -3.37 14.77
CA VAL A 84 1.95 -4.59 15.19
C VAL A 84 2.71 -5.18 16.38
N LYS A 85 1.98 -5.68 17.37
CA LYS A 85 2.56 -6.26 18.59
C LYS A 85 2.23 -7.75 18.69
N PRO A 86 2.97 -8.54 19.50
CA PRO A 86 2.59 -9.91 19.81
C PRO A 86 1.17 -9.97 20.41
N PRO A 87 0.38 -11.03 20.12
CA PRO A 87 0.73 -12.22 19.35
C PRO A 87 0.57 -12.08 17.82
N TYR A 88 0.18 -10.90 17.33
CA TYR A 88 -0.07 -10.66 15.90
C TYR A 88 1.21 -10.38 15.10
N GLU A 89 2.28 -10.05 15.79
CA GLU A 89 3.60 -9.89 15.19
C GLU A 89 4.24 -11.26 14.94
N GLN A 90 4.07 -11.81 13.73
CA GLN A 90 4.44 -13.19 13.37
C GLN A 90 5.85 -13.28 12.77
N TYR A 91 6.88 -12.88 13.51
CA TYR A 91 8.28 -12.95 13.01
C TYR A 91 8.72 -14.35 12.57
N ASP A 92 8.17 -15.39 13.21
CA ASP A 92 8.50 -16.79 12.93
C ASP A 92 7.74 -17.36 11.73
N ASP A 93 6.70 -16.70 11.23
CA ASP A 93 6.06 -17.12 9.98
C ASP A 93 6.93 -16.63 8.80
N PRO A 94 7.56 -17.55 8.04
CA PRO A 94 8.35 -17.17 6.87
C PRO A 94 7.51 -16.42 5.82
N ASN A 95 6.17 -16.51 5.87
CA ASN A 95 5.25 -15.79 5.00
C ASN A 95 4.79 -14.41 5.54
N PHE A 96 5.23 -14.02 6.74
CA PHE A 96 4.94 -12.71 7.32
C PHE A 96 5.96 -11.67 6.86
N GLY A 97 5.66 -11.04 5.73
CA GLY A 97 6.50 -9.98 5.18
C GLY A 97 6.67 -8.81 6.13
N ALA A 98 7.88 -8.22 6.11
CA ALA A 98 8.19 -7.02 6.89
C ALA A 98 7.16 -5.89 6.72
N ARG A 99 6.52 -5.79 5.55
CA ARG A 99 5.42 -4.86 5.22
C ARG A 99 4.16 -4.96 6.08
N PHE A 100 4.03 -6.01 6.88
CA PHE A 100 2.91 -6.21 7.81
C PHE A 100 3.29 -5.92 9.28
N ARG A 101 4.55 -5.56 9.56
CA ARG A 101 5.03 -5.24 10.92
C ARG A 101 4.63 -3.83 11.34
N THR A 102 4.48 -2.94 10.37
CA THR A 102 4.03 -1.57 10.55
C THR A 102 2.74 -1.34 9.80
N VAL A 103 1.97 -0.39 10.31
CA VAL A 103 0.68 -0.02 9.76
C VAL A 103 0.59 1.50 9.72
N ARG A 104 0.00 2.04 8.65
CA ARG A 104 -0.55 3.39 8.64
C ARG A 104 -2.05 3.29 8.90
N TYR A 105 -2.51 4.10 9.85
CA TYR A 105 -3.92 4.19 10.21
C TYR A 105 -4.41 5.62 10.22
N PHE A 106 -5.72 5.78 10.01
CA PHE A 106 -6.35 7.09 10.00
C PHE A 106 -7.35 7.19 11.17
N PRO A 107 -7.14 8.13 12.12
CA PRO A 107 -7.94 8.21 13.34
C PRO A 107 -9.37 8.73 13.08
N GLU A 108 -10.28 8.49 14.02
CA GLU A 108 -11.69 8.93 13.96
C GLU A 108 -11.85 10.44 13.75
N ALA A 109 -10.92 11.24 14.26
CA ALA A 109 -10.90 12.69 14.03
C ALA A 109 -10.81 13.06 12.54
N THR A 110 -10.41 12.11 11.69
CA THR A 110 -10.34 12.20 10.22
C THR A 110 -11.35 11.25 9.53
N ALA A 111 -12.37 10.78 10.25
CA ALA A 111 -13.45 9.98 9.66
C ALA A 111 -14.26 10.81 8.64
N GLY A 112 -14.74 10.19 7.58
CA GLY A 112 -15.33 10.85 6.42
C GLY A 112 -14.32 11.60 5.53
N GLU A 113 -13.11 11.89 6.01
CA GLU A 113 -12.05 12.45 5.17
C GLU A 113 -11.43 11.37 4.30
N ARG A 114 -10.98 11.81 3.12
CA ARG A 114 -10.36 10.97 2.13
C ARG A 114 -8.85 10.97 2.32
N SER A 115 -8.35 9.86 2.84
CA SER A 115 -6.92 9.63 3.01
C SER A 115 -6.32 9.19 1.68
N CYS A 116 -5.33 9.92 1.17
CA CYS A 116 -4.80 9.69 -0.17
C CYS A 116 -3.32 9.33 -0.14
N TYR A 117 -2.96 8.32 -0.94
CA TYR A 117 -1.61 8.13 -1.42
C TYR A 117 -1.54 8.59 -2.85
N THR A 118 -0.52 9.38 -3.16
CA THR A 118 -0.28 9.91 -4.49
C THR A 118 1.05 9.40 -5.01
N LEU A 119 1.01 8.66 -6.10
CA LEU A 119 2.18 8.20 -6.82
C LEU A 119 2.36 9.04 -8.07
N TRP A 120 3.51 9.69 -8.13
CA TRP A 120 3.91 10.53 -9.25
C TRP A 120 4.67 9.72 -10.31
N SER A 121 4.89 10.33 -11.47
CA SER A 121 5.70 9.77 -12.56
C SER A 121 5.11 8.52 -13.22
N VAL A 122 3.78 8.39 -13.21
CA VAL A 122 3.08 7.44 -14.08
C VAL A 122 2.86 8.06 -15.46
N THR A 123 2.73 7.22 -16.48
CA THR A 123 2.49 7.60 -17.86
C THR A 123 0.98 7.71 -18.09
N PRO A 124 0.46 8.88 -18.51
CA PRO A 124 -0.93 9.01 -18.95
C PRO A 124 -1.27 8.00 -20.05
N GLY A 125 -2.42 7.36 -19.96
CA GLY A 125 -2.85 6.26 -20.83
C GLY A 125 -2.19 4.91 -20.53
N GLY A 126 -1.22 4.86 -19.60
CA GLY A 126 -0.59 3.63 -19.17
C GLY A 126 -1.54 2.73 -18.37
N LYS A 127 -1.36 1.41 -18.53
CA LYS A 127 -2.01 0.38 -17.72
C LYS A 127 -1.09 -0.02 -16.58
N TYR A 128 -1.60 0.03 -15.36
CA TYR A 128 -0.84 -0.27 -14.14
C TYR A 128 -1.57 -1.32 -13.31
N LEU A 129 -0.86 -2.40 -12.94
CA LEU A 129 -1.32 -3.29 -11.87
C LEU A 129 -1.14 -2.57 -10.54
N VAL A 130 -2.25 -2.23 -9.89
CA VAL A 130 -2.33 -1.68 -8.54
C VAL A 130 -2.62 -2.82 -7.58
N ARG A 131 -1.73 -3.04 -6.61
CA ARG A 131 -1.93 -3.97 -5.51
C ARG A 131 -2.14 -3.18 -4.21
N ALA A 132 -3.02 -3.68 -3.36
CA ALA A 132 -3.35 -3.18 -2.05
C ALA A 132 -3.21 -4.32 -1.04
N SER A 133 -2.63 -4.05 0.13
CA SER A 133 -2.43 -5.05 1.18
C SER A 133 -2.79 -4.46 2.53
N PHE A 134 -3.56 -5.21 3.32
CA PHE A 134 -4.06 -4.79 4.63
C PHE A 134 -3.86 -5.89 5.66
N TYR A 135 -3.53 -5.47 6.87
CA TYR A 135 -3.34 -6.34 8.02
C TYR A 135 -3.60 -5.55 9.29
N TYR A 136 -4.64 -5.89 10.06
CA TYR A 136 -5.01 -5.11 11.24
C TYR A 136 -4.02 -5.30 12.38
N GLY A 137 -3.64 -6.54 12.67
CA GLY A 137 -2.66 -6.89 13.70
C GLY A 137 -3.03 -6.41 15.11
N ASN A 138 -4.29 -6.03 15.32
CA ASN A 138 -4.78 -5.41 16.56
C ASN A 138 -3.81 -4.36 17.14
N TYR A 139 -3.23 -3.52 16.27
CA TYR A 139 -2.14 -2.60 16.62
C TYR A 139 -2.51 -1.64 17.77
N ASP A 140 -3.79 -1.34 17.92
CA ASP A 140 -4.38 -0.45 18.92
C ASP A 140 -4.89 -1.18 20.17
N GLY A 141 -4.95 -2.51 20.16
CA GLY A 141 -5.46 -3.33 21.26
C GLY A 141 -6.98 -3.32 21.40
N LEU A 142 -7.73 -2.74 20.46
CA LEU A 142 -9.19 -2.59 20.58
C LEU A 142 -9.97 -3.81 20.11
N ASN A 143 -9.33 -4.68 19.33
CA ASN A 143 -9.92 -5.85 18.69
C ASN A 143 -11.19 -5.49 17.90
N ARG A 144 -11.14 -4.36 17.18
CA ARG A 144 -12.20 -3.86 16.32
C ARG A 144 -11.67 -3.71 14.89
N PRO A 145 -11.70 -4.80 14.12
CA PRO A 145 -11.32 -4.76 12.72
C PRO A 145 -12.15 -3.72 11.94
N PRO A 146 -11.52 -3.00 11.01
CA PRO A 146 -12.18 -1.94 10.26
C PRO A 146 -12.86 -2.39 8.97
N ALA A 147 -13.82 -1.57 8.53
CA ALA A 147 -14.31 -1.56 7.15
C ALA A 147 -14.12 -0.17 6.55
N PHE A 148 -13.85 -0.10 5.25
CA PHE A 148 -13.66 1.16 4.51
C PHE A 148 -13.75 0.93 3.01
N ASP A 149 -14.04 1.98 2.26
CA ASP A 149 -14.04 1.98 0.80
C ASP A 149 -12.69 2.43 0.25
N LEU A 150 -12.19 1.69 -0.74
CA LEU A 150 -11.02 2.04 -1.53
C LEU A 150 -11.42 2.66 -2.85
N TYR A 151 -10.65 3.65 -3.26
CA TYR A 151 -10.81 4.36 -4.52
C TYR A 151 -9.50 4.39 -5.29
N ILE A 152 -9.58 4.25 -6.61
CA ILE A 152 -8.50 4.56 -7.56
C ILE A 152 -8.93 5.78 -8.36
N GLY A 153 -8.27 6.91 -8.13
CA GLY A 153 -8.78 8.21 -8.57
C GLY A 153 -10.19 8.42 -8.04
N VAL A 154 -11.12 8.91 -8.85
CA VAL A 154 -12.52 9.13 -8.40
C VAL A 154 -13.37 7.87 -8.34
N ASN A 155 -12.88 6.73 -8.83
CA ASN A 155 -13.67 5.52 -8.97
C ASN A 155 -13.53 4.63 -7.74
N GLN A 156 -14.64 4.19 -7.17
CA GLN A 156 -14.62 3.17 -6.12
C GLN A 156 -14.08 1.87 -6.72
N TRP A 157 -13.06 1.33 -6.07
CA TRP A 157 -12.41 0.09 -6.45
C TRP A 157 -13.02 -1.09 -5.70
N ALA A 158 -13.10 -1.02 -4.37
CA ALA A 158 -13.61 -2.10 -3.53
C ALA A 158 -13.98 -1.59 -2.14
N THR A 159 -14.90 -2.28 -1.47
CA THR A 159 -15.09 -2.15 -0.02
C THR A 159 -14.21 -3.20 0.67
N VAL A 160 -13.31 -2.75 1.53
CA VAL A 160 -12.50 -3.61 2.41
C VAL A 160 -13.28 -3.83 3.69
N ASN A 161 -13.41 -5.09 4.09
CA ASN A 161 -13.96 -5.46 5.39
C ASN A 161 -13.00 -6.46 6.05
N ILE A 162 -12.22 -5.96 7.00
CA ILE A 162 -11.30 -6.80 7.78
C ILE A 162 -12.15 -7.50 8.84
N THR A 163 -12.11 -8.82 8.89
CA THR A 163 -12.93 -9.62 9.81
C THR A 163 -12.14 -10.22 10.96
N ALA A 164 -10.80 -10.26 10.85
CA ALA A 164 -9.91 -10.82 11.85
C ALA A 164 -8.59 -10.05 11.92
N ALA A 165 -8.02 -9.94 13.12
CA ALA A 165 -6.79 -9.20 13.36
C ALA A 165 -5.55 -9.85 12.74
N ASP A 166 -5.53 -11.18 12.59
CA ASP A 166 -4.43 -11.96 12.05
C ASP A 166 -4.58 -12.32 10.56
N TYR A 167 -5.63 -11.83 9.90
CA TYR A 167 -5.84 -12.05 8.47
C TYR A 167 -5.16 -10.99 7.60
N ARG A 168 -4.54 -11.46 6.52
CA ARG A 168 -3.92 -10.62 5.46
C ARG A 168 -4.91 -10.48 4.32
N TYR A 169 -5.25 -9.25 3.96
CA TYR A 169 -6.13 -8.97 2.82
C TYR A 169 -5.31 -8.37 1.69
N ILE A 170 -5.47 -8.90 0.48
CA ILE A 170 -4.79 -8.40 -0.71
C ILE A 170 -5.84 -8.15 -1.79
N LEU A 171 -5.82 -6.96 -2.36
CA LEU A 171 -6.67 -6.58 -3.50
C LEU A 171 -5.79 -6.18 -4.67
N GLU A 172 -6.20 -6.54 -5.88
CA GLU A 172 -5.52 -6.18 -7.12
C GLU A 172 -6.49 -5.59 -8.14
N ALA A 173 -6.04 -4.56 -8.85
CA ALA A 173 -6.75 -3.95 -9.98
C ALA A 173 -5.78 -3.56 -11.07
N VAL A 174 -6.26 -3.54 -12.31
CA VAL A 174 -5.55 -2.90 -13.40
C VAL A 174 -6.21 -1.57 -13.68
N ALA A 175 -5.48 -0.48 -13.51
CA ALA A 175 -5.97 0.87 -13.72
C ALA A 175 -5.34 1.48 -14.97
N VAL A 176 -6.16 2.15 -15.79
CA VAL A 176 -5.70 3.04 -16.86
C VAL A 176 -5.74 4.46 -16.32
N LEU A 177 -4.60 5.15 -16.34
CA LEU A 177 -4.48 6.45 -15.67
C LEU A 177 -4.59 7.59 -16.69
N PRO A 178 -5.55 8.50 -16.57
CA PRO A 178 -5.67 9.63 -17.49
C PRO A 178 -4.63 10.74 -17.20
N ALA A 179 -4.01 10.70 -16.02
CA ALA A 179 -3.06 11.70 -15.56
C ALA A 179 -1.66 11.11 -15.34
N ASN A 180 -0.69 11.98 -15.06
CA ASN A 180 0.68 11.62 -14.72
C ASN A 180 0.87 11.26 -13.23
N PHE A 181 -0.23 11.06 -12.52
CA PHE A 181 -0.26 10.57 -11.15
C PHE A 181 -1.34 9.50 -10.97
N LEU A 182 -1.12 8.61 -10.00
CA LEU A 182 -2.09 7.67 -9.47
C LEU A 182 -2.43 8.08 -8.05
N GLN A 183 -3.71 8.29 -7.76
CA GLN A 183 -4.17 8.46 -6.40
C GLN A 183 -4.94 7.22 -5.96
N VAL A 184 -4.54 6.62 -4.84
CA VAL A 184 -5.31 5.58 -4.16
C VAL A 184 -5.75 6.13 -2.83
N SER A 185 -7.03 5.95 -2.51
CA SER A 185 -7.58 6.53 -1.29
C SER A 185 -8.47 5.58 -0.56
N ASP A 186 -8.48 5.69 0.76
CA ASP A 186 -9.48 5.10 1.63
C ASP A 186 -10.47 6.17 2.12
N VAL A 187 -11.73 5.78 2.24
CA VAL A 187 -12.83 6.55 2.84
C VAL A 187 -13.61 5.63 3.75
N THR A 188 -14.11 6.15 4.86
CA THR A 188 -14.87 5.42 5.90
C THR A 188 -15.73 6.44 6.58
#